data_AF-A0A2T2THQ8-F1
#
_entry.id   AF-A0A2T2THQ8-F1
#
_cell.length_a   1.000
_cell.length_b   1.000
_cell.length_c   1.000
_cell.angle_alpha   90.00
_cell.angle_beta   90.00
_cell.angle_gamma   90.00
#
_symmetry.space_group_name_H-M   'P 1'
#
loop_
_entity.id
_entity.type
_entity.pdbx_description
1 polymer ?
#
loop_
_entity_poly.entity_id
_entity_poly.type
_entity_poly.pdbx_seq_one_letter_code
_entity_poly.pdbx_strand_id
1 'polypeptide(L)'
;YRLRRRVEERIQQHREQAHENAYLGFLDPEDGDTPLAVRPDVCFSFPNEYPYNRLYDGGHTFHNHYYPQIGDFDSGEEERCAQFIDRLPPIDYWVRNLDRRPRHAFWLQTSTDRFYPDFVCRLRDERYLVVEYKGADRWSDDDSHEKRTLGELWAERSDGQCLFVMPKGPDHDTIRAEVG
;
A
#
# COMPACT_ATOMS: atom_id res chain seq x y z
N TYR A 1 31.66 -5.24 29.16
CA TYR A 1 30.56 -4.53 28.47
C TYR A 1 30.24 -5.03 27.07
N ARG A 2 31.20 -5.46 26.24
CA ARG A 2 30.94 -5.89 24.84
C ARG A 2 30.15 -7.21 24.68
N LEU A 3 30.38 -8.18 25.56
CA LEU A 3 29.69 -9.49 25.55
C LEU A 3 28.21 -9.37 25.93
N ARG A 4 27.89 -8.62 26.98
CA ARG A 4 26.50 -8.34 27.40
C ARG A 4 25.69 -7.73 26.26
N ARG A 5 26.24 -6.69 25.61
CA ARG A 5 25.58 -6.04 24.46
C ARG A 5 25.33 -7.00 23.30
N ARG A 6 26.29 -7.87 22.97
CA ARG A 6 26.12 -8.89 21.93
C ARG A 6 25.06 -9.93 22.27
N VAL A 7 24.93 -10.30 23.54
CA VAL A 7 23.88 -11.22 24.01
C VAL A 7 22.51 -10.53 23.95
N GLU A 8 22.42 -9.26 24.38
CA GLU A 8 21.20 -8.45 24.27
C GLU A 8 20.76 -8.30 22.79
N GLU A 9 21.69 -7.97 21.89
CA GLU A 9 21.46 -7.91 20.44
C GLU A 9 20.99 -9.26 19.89
N ARG A 10 21.60 -10.38 20.33
CA ARG A 10 21.20 -11.72 19.85
C ARG A 10 19.83 -12.16 20.35
N ILE A 11 19.49 -11.87 21.61
CA ILE A 11 18.16 -12.11 22.16
C ILE A 11 17.12 -11.30 21.39
N GLN A 12 17.43 -10.04 21.09
CA GLN A 12 16.55 -9.17 20.32
C GLN A 12 16.30 -9.72 18.91
N GLN A 13 17.35 -10.14 18.20
CA GLN A 13 17.23 -10.80 16.89
C GLN A 13 16.32 -12.03 16.93
N HIS A 14 16.47 -12.88 17.96
CA HIS A 14 15.61 -14.07 18.09
C HIS A 14 14.14 -13.71 18.38
N ARG A 15 13.89 -12.62 19.11
CA ARG A 15 12.52 -12.14 19.36
C ARG A 15 11.88 -11.57 18.09
N GLU A 16 12.64 -10.79 17.33
CA GLU A 16 12.20 -10.24 16.04
C GLU A 16 11.87 -11.36 15.06
N GLN A 17 12.74 -12.36 14.93
CA GLN A 17 12.47 -13.52 14.07
C GLN A 17 11.25 -14.32 14.52
N ALA A 18 11.06 -14.53 15.83
CA ALA A 18 9.90 -15.24 16.34
C ALA A 18 8.60 -14.46 16.09
N HIS A 19 8.64 -13.12 16.18
CA HIS A 19 7.51 -12.25 15.88
C HIS A 19 7.16 -12.28 14.39
N GLU A 20 8.17 -12.15 13.52
CA GLU A 20 8.00 -12.25 12.07
C GLU A 20 7.40 -13.59 11.66
N ASN A 21 7.93 -14.70 12.16
CA ASN A 21 7.41 -16.03 11.85
C ASN A 21 5.96 -16.22 12.32
N ALA A 22 5.62 -15.72 13.51
CA ALA A 22 4.26 -15.78 14.03
C ALA A 22 3.30 -14.91 13.22
N TYR A 23 3.76 -13.75 12.76
CA TYR A 23 2.99 -12.85 11.90
C TYR A 23 2.72 -13.46 10.53
N LEU A 24 3.76 -13.99 9.87
CA LEU A 24 3.62 -14.66 8.58
C LEU A 24 2.72 -15.90 8.69
N GLY A 25 2.84 -16.69 9.77
CA GLY A 25 1.92 -17.79 10.03
C GLY A 25 0.47 -17.34 10.24
N PHE A 26 0.24 -16.20 10.89
CA PHE A 26 -1.10 -15.64 11.04
C PHE A 26 -1.71 -15.16 9.70
N LEU A 27 -0.88 -14.78 8.74
CA LEU A 27 -1.31 -14.39 7.39
C LEU A 27 -1.51 -15.60 6.45
N ASP A 28 -1.13 -16.82 6.87
CA ASP A 28 -1.22 -17.99 6.03
C ASP A 28 -2.69 -18.30 5.67
N PRO A 29 -3.06 -18.30 4.37
CA PRO A 29 -4.42 -18.62 3.95
C PRO A 29 -4.87 -20.04 4.34
N GLU A 30 -3.93 -20.98 4.53
CA GLU A 30 -4.24 -22.37 4.90
C GLU A 30 -4.71 -22.51 6.36
N ASP A 31 -4.34 -21.56 7.23
CA ASP A 31 -4.90 -21.43 8.59
C ASP A 31 -6.27 -20.75 8.52
N GLY A 32 -7.26 -21.49 8.03
CA GLY A 32 -8.62 -21.03 7.69
C GLY A 32 -9.49 -20.49 8.84
N ASP A 33 -8.95 -20.36 10.06
CA ASP A 33 -9.66 -19.91 11.27
C ASP A 33 -9.12 -18.58 11.82
N THR A 34 -8.31 -17.85 11.02
CA THR A 34 -7.78 -16.55 11.44
C THR A 34 -8.88 -15.48 11.43
N PRO A 35 -9.05 -14.70 12.52
CA PRO A 35 -10.10 -13.66 12.64
C PRO A 35 -9.82 -12.41 11.78
N LEU A 36 -8.95 -12.52 10.78
CA LEU A 36 -8.59 -11.42 9.90
C LEU A 36 -9.81 -11.06 9.03
N ALA A 37 -10.39 -9.89 9.28
CA ALA A 37 -11.49 -9.35 8.52
C ALA A 37 -11.01 -8.15 7.71
N VAL A 38 -11.35 -8.12 6.42
CA VAL A 38 -11.12 -6.97 5.56
C VAL A 38 -12.41 -6.15 5.47
N ARG A 39 -12.27 -4.85 5.71
CA ARG A 39 -13.37 -3.91 5.74
C ARG A 39 -13.10 -2.78 4.74
N PRO A 40 -13.82 -2.75 3.61
CA PRO A 40 -13.60 -1.76 2.56
C PRO A 40 -13.76 -0.31 3.03
N ASP A 41 -14.60 -0.06 4.03
CA ASP A 41 -14.82 1.25 4.62
C ASP A 41 -13.56 1.83 5.31
N VAL A 42 -12.61 0.98 5.70
CA VAL A 42 -11.32 1.41 6.26
C VAL A 42 -10.37 1.90 5.17
N CYS A 43 -10.56 1.47 3.93
CA CYS A 43 -9.65 1.76 2.82
C CYS A 43 -9.73 3.21 2.37
N PHE A 44 -10.93 3.80 2.36
CA PHE A 44 -11.18 5.16 1.88
C PHE A 44 -11.80 6.10 2.91
N SER A 45 -11.80 5.72 4.20
CA SER A 45 -12.17 6.64 5.28
C SER A 45 -11.01 7.59 5.57
N PHE A 46 -10.78 8.57 4.68
CA PHE A 46 -9.80 9.62 4.94
C PHE A 46 -10.46 10.88 5.55
N PRO A 47 -9.80 11.51 6.54
CA PRO A 47 -10.30 12.75 7.12
C PRO A 47 -10.24 13.91 6.11
N ASN A 48 -10.99 14.99 6.38
CA ASN A 48 -10.94 16.20 5.55
C ASN A 48 -9.54 16.85 5.51
N GLU A 49 -8.69 16.53 6.49
CA GLU A 49 -7.31 17.00 6.56
C GLU A 49 -6.39 16.12 5.72
N TYR A 50 -5.72 16.75 4.75
CA TYR A 50 -4.71 16.13 3.91
C TYR A 50 -3.33 16.77 4.17
N PRO A 51 -2.56 16.25 5.17
CA PRO A 51 -1.37 16.93 5.68
C PRO A 51 -0.13 16.68 4.80
N TYR A 52 -0.15 17.21 3.58
CA TYR A 52 0.99 17.17 2.67
C TYR A 52 2.16 18.04 3.18
N ASN A 53 3.40 17.60 2.97
CA ASN A 53 4.59 18.38 3.33
C ASN A 53 4.91 19.45 2.27
N ARG A 54 4.76 19.07 0.99
CA ARG A 54 4.95 19.93 -0.18
C ARG A 54 3.78 19.74 -1.12
N LEU A 55 3.27 20.84 -1.66
CA LEU A 55 2.23 20.83 -2.67
C LEU A 55 2.87 20.47 -4.02
N TYR A 56 2.20 19.63 -4.80
CA TYR A 56 2.57 19.37 -6.19
C TYR A 56 2.59 20.67 -6.99
N ASP A 57 3.71 20.95 -7.66
CA ASP A 57 3.94 22.15 -8.46
C ASP A 57 4.20 21.84 -9.95
N GLY A 58 3.93 20.60 -10.37
CA GLY A 58 4.09 20.17 -11.75
C GLY A 58 2.99 20.66 -12.69
N GLY A 59 3.22 20.47 -14.00
CA GLY A 59 2.36 21.02 -15.05
C GLY A 59 1.10 20.20 -15.36
N HIS A 60 0.88 19.06 -14.70
CA HIS A 60 -0.29 18.22 -14.96
C HIS A 60 -1.48 18.62 -14.09
N THR A 61 -2.66 18.69 -14.68
CA THR A 61 -3.92 18.89 -13.94
C THR A 61 -4.60 17.54 -13.77
N PHE A 62 -4.70 17.09 -12.52
CA PHE A 62 -5.42 15.87 -12.16
C PHE A 62 -6.89 16.21 -11.92
N HIS A 63 -7.80 15.35 -12.40
CA HIS A 63 -9.24 15.62 -12.39
C HIS A 63 -9.99 14.80 -11.34
N ASN A 64 -9.46 13.62 -11.00
CA ASN A 64 -10.13 12.63 -10.17
C ASN A 64 -9.43 12.46 -8.81
N HIS A 65 -8.56 13.39 -8.41
CA HIS A 65 -7.99 13.36 -7.07
C HIS A 65 -9.03 13.77 -6.03
N TYR A 66 -9.19 12.98 -4.96
CA TYR A 66 -10.23 13.17 -3.94
C TYR A 66 -10.10 14.51 -3.20
N TYR A 67 -8.87 14.94 -2.91
CA TYR A 67 -8.62 16.23 -2.27
C TYR A 67 -8.39 17.34 -3.32
N PRO A 68 -8.78 18.60 -3.03
CA PRO A 68 -8.51 19.73 -3.90
C PRO A 68 -7.02 20.01 -4.14
N GLN A 69 -6.18 19.56 -3.21
CA GLN A 69 -4.73 19.75 -3.23
C GLN A 69 -4.04 18.39 -3.28
N ILE A 70 -2.92 18.33 -3.99
CA ILE A 70 -2.14 17.11 -4.22
C ILE A 70 -0.77 17.29 -3.58
N GLY A 71 -0.33 16.30 -2.81
CA GLY A 71 1.03 16.29 -2.26
C GLY A 71 2.05 15.93 -3.35
N ASP A 72 3.20 16.58 -3.33
CA ASP A 72 4.29 16.38 -4.31
C ASP A 72 4.80 14.93 -4.36
N PHE A 73 5.10 14.39 -5.53
CA PHE A 73 5.52 13.00 -5.72
C PHE A 73 7.01 12.82 -5.41
N ASP A 74 7.41 11.63 -4.96
CA ASP A 74 8.81 11.38 -4.61
C ASP A 74 9.66 11.15 -5.87
N SER A 75 9.01 10.76 -6.98
CA SER A 75 9.63 10.53 -8.27
C SER A 75 8.72 10.91 -9.44
N GLY A 76 9.33 11.23 -10.59
CA GLY A 76 8.59 11.42 -11.84
C GLY A 76 7.95 10.12 -12.39
N GLU A 77 8.31 8.97 -11.83
CA GLU A 77 7.68 7.68 -12.14
C GLU A 77 6.35 7.53 -11.41
N GLU A 78 6.31 7.82 -10.12
CA GLU A 78 5.06 7.92 -9.35
C GLU A 78 4.12 8.94 -9.95
N GLU A 79 4.62 10.11 -10.37
CA GLU A 79 3.82 11.10 -11.06
C GLU A 79 3.18 10.51 -12.33
N ARG A 80 3.95 9.77 -13.15
CA ARG A 80 3.41 9.11 -14.35
C ARG A 80 2.38 8.03 -14.01
N CYS A 81 2.57 7.29 -12.93
CA CYS A 81 1.61 6.30 -12.43
C CYS A 81 0.30 7.00 -12.02
N ALA A 82 0.38 8.08 -11.25
CA ALA A 82 -0.77 8.90 -10.87
C ALA A 82 -1.50 9.46 -12.10
N GLN A 83 -0.77 9.97 -13.10
CA GLN A 83 -1.35 10.46 -14.35
C GLN A 83 -2.07 9.36 -15.13
N PHE A 84 -1.59 8.12 -15.04
CA PHE A 84 -2.26 6.98 -15.67
C PHE A 84 -3.55 6.63 -14.93
N ILE A 85 -3.50 6.51 -13.60
CA ILE A 85 -4.67 6.25 -12.74
C ILE A 85 -5.75 7.31 -12.97
N ASP A 86 -5.39 8.59 -13.00
CA ASP A 86 -6.33 9.70 -13.20
C ASP A 86 -7.10 9.61 -14.52
N ARG A 87 -6.52 8.98 -15.55
CA ARG A 87 -7.14 8.82 -16.89
C ARG A 87 -7.94 7.54 -17.05
N LEU A 88 -7.93 6.63 -16.08
CA LEU A 88 -8.64 5.35 -16.19
C LEU A 88 -10.16 5.57 -16.06
N PRO A 89 -10.97 5.18 -17.07
CA PRO A 89 -12.42 5.34 -17.00
C PRO A 89 -13.11 4.66 -15.80
N PRO A 90 -12.65 3.49 -15.31
CA PRO A 90 -13.24 2.84 -14.14
C PRO A 90 -13.01 3.57 -12.81
N ILE A 91 -12.05 4.51 -12.74
CA ILE A 91 -11.77 5.25 -11.51
C ILE A 91 -12.84 6.33 -11.29
N ASP A 92 -13.41 6.35 -10.08
CA ASP A 92 -14.26 7.45 -9.60
C ASP A 92 -13.36 8.54 -9.04
N TYR A 93 -12.53 8.19 -8.05
CA TYR A 93 -11.49 9.06 -7.54
C TYR A 93 -10.29 8.30 -6.98
N TRP A 94 -9.21 9.01 -6.73
CA TRP A 94 -7.98 8.46 -6.15
C TRP A 94 -7.33 9.43 -5.17
N VAL A 95 -6.51 8.89 -4.27
CA VAL A 95 -5.71 9.63 -3.29
C VAL A 95 -4.27 9.16 -3.42
N ARG A 96 -3.34 10.11 -3.50
CA ARG A 96 -1.94 9.82 -3.16
C ARG A 96 -1.86 9.61 -1.64
N ASN A 97 -1.49 8.41 -1.24
CA ASN A 97 -1.47 8.03 0.16
C ASN A 97 -0.18 8.51 0.82
N LEU A 98 -0.28 9.45 1.75
CA LEU A 98 0.90 10.07 2.37
C LEU A 98 1.54 9.11 3.39
N ASP A 99 2.83 8.84 3.24
CA ASP A 99 3.56 7.94 4.11
C ASP A 99 3.59 8.42 5.58
N ARG A 100 3.68 7.47 6.53
CA ARG A 100 3.93 7.76 7.95
C ARG A 100 2.93 8.75 8.57
N ARG A 101 1.67 8.71 8.12
CA ARG A 101 0.54 9.47 8.67
C ARG A 101 -0.61 8.53 9.06
N PRO A 102 -0.47 7.71 10.11
CA PRO A 102 -1.41 6.62 10.38
C PRO A 102 -2.85 7.04 10.70
N ARG A 103 -3.09 8.33 10.96
CA ARG A 103 -4.44 8.91 11.16
C ARG A 103 -5.06 9.46 9.87
N HIS A 104 -4.26 9.65 8.82
CA HIS A 104 -4.65 10.32 7.57
C HIS A 104 -4.28 9.50 6.32
N ALA A 105 -3.79 8.28 6.50
CA ALA A 105 -3.28 7.42 5.45
C ALA A 105 -3.80 5.99 5.66
N PHE A 106 -4.03 5.28 4.57
CA PHE A 106 -4.31 3.85 4.59
C PHE A 106 -3.01 3.10 4.81
N TRP A 107 -3.06 2.04 5.62
CA TRP A 107 -1.92 1.16 5.82
C TRP A 107 -2.36 -0.24 6.21
N LEU A 108 -1.51 -1.21 5.87
CA LEU A 108 -1.61 -2.58 6.35
C LEU A 108 -0.48 -2.83 7.35
N GLN A 109 -0.76 -3.59 8.41
CA GLN A 109 0.26 -3.95 9.39
C GLN A 109 1.29 -4.89 8.72
N THR A 110 2.58 -4.74 8.97
CA THR A 110 3.59 -5.77 8.62
C THR A 110 4.21 -6.36 9.89
N SER A 111 5.09 -7.35 9.75
CA SER A 111 5.81 -7.97 10.86
C SER A 111 6.65 -7.00 11.68
N THR A 112 7.10 -5.90 11.08
CA THR A 112 8.04 -4.94 11.67
C THR A 112 7.52 -3.49 11.72
N ASP A 113 6.66 -3.08 10.78
CA ASP A 113 6.15 -1.70 10.69
C ASP A 113 4.76 -1.69 10.03
N ARG A 114 4.49 -0.71 9.16
CA ARG A 114 3.25 -0.53 8.42
C ARG A 114 3.57 -0.32 6.96
N PHE A 115 2.83 -1.02 6.13
CA PHE A 115 2.85 -0.85 4.69
C PHE A 115 1.87 0.26 4.29
N TYR A 116 2.40 1.38 3.80
CA TYR A 116 1.64 2.48 3.23
C TYR A 116 1.76 2.41 1.70
N PRO A 117 0.76 1.89 0.99
CA PRO A 117 0.81 1.81 -0.47
C PRO A 117 0.74 3.20 -1.09
N ASP A 118 1.37 3.45 -2.23
CA ASP A 118 1.43 4.79 -2.86
C ASP A 118 0.07 5.42 -3.18
N PHE A 119 -0.88 4.62 -3.68
CA PHE A 119 -2.19 5.10 -4.14
C PHE A 119 -3.32 4.25 -3.60
N VAL A 120 -4.42 4.93 -3.24
CA VAL A 120 -5.71 4.31 -2.96
C VAL A 120 -6.75 4.91 -3.88
N CYS A 121 -7.50 4.06 -4.56
CA CYS A 121 -8.48 4.43 -5.57
C CYS A 121 -9.84 3.83 -5.22
N ARG A 122 -10.91 4.56 -5.52
CA ARG A 122 -12.27 4.03 -5.55
C ARG A 122 -12.72 3.91 -7.00
N LEU A 123 -13.23 2.75 -7.37
CA LEU A 123 -13.79 2.49 -8.67
C LEU A 123 -15.26 2.94 -8.70
N ARG A 124 -15.77 3.15 -9.92
CA ARG A 124 -17.17 3.52 -10.15
C ARG A 124 -18.17 2.41 -9.82
N ASP A 125 -17.70 1.17 -9.72
CA ASP A 125 -18.47 0.02 -9.26
C ASP A 125 -18.33 -0.23 -7.75
N GLU A 126 -17.85 0.79 -7.01
CA GLU A 126 -17.71 0.82 -5.56
C GLU A 126 -16.60 -0.07 -4.98
N ARG A 127 -15.82 -0.76 -5.83
CA ARG A 127 -14.60 -1.46 -5.39
C ARG A 127 -13.49 -0.49 -5.02
N TYR A 128 -12.54 -0.95 -4.21
CA TYR A 128 -11.35 -0.21 -3.83
C TYR A 128 -10.11 -0.85 -4.44
N LEU A 129 -9.27 -0.03 -5.08
CA LEU A 129 -7.99 -0.45 -5.62
C LEU A 129 -6.87 0.19 -4.81
N VAL A 130 -5.93 -0.62 -4.36
CA VAL A 130 -4.67 -0.17 -3.75
C VAL A 130 -3.54 -0.46 -4.73
N VAL A 131 -2.72 0.56 -5.03
CA VAL A 131 -1.57 0.45 -5.93
C VAL A 131 -0.30 0.83 -5.19
N GLU A 132 0.67 -0.06 -5.22
CA GLU A 132 2.05 0.19 -4.79
C GLU A 132 2.96 0.24 -6.02
N TYR A 133 3.56 1.39 -6.30
CA TYR A 133 4.50 1.54 -7.38
C TYR A 133 5.90 1.10 -6.92
N LYS A 134 6.51 0.16 -7.66
CA LYS A 134 7.93 -0.16 -7.50
C LYS A 134 8.67 -0.08 -8.82
N GLY A 135 9.77 0.67 -8.82
CA GLY A 135 10.78 0.59 -9.86
C GLY A 135 11.34 -0.84 -9.96
N ALA A 136 11.64 -1.28 -11.19
CA ALA A 136 11.99 -2.67 -11.49
C ALA A 136 13.18 -3.22 -10.66
N ASP A 137 14.11 -2.35 -10.26
CA ASP A 137 15.32 -2.73 -9.52
C ASP A 137 15.08 -3.06 -8.03
N ARG A 138 13.90 -2.73 -7.47
CA ARG A 138 13.57 -2.91 -6.05
C ARG A 138 12.41 -3.87 -5.81
N TRP A 139 12.10 -4.70 -6.79
CA TRP A 139 10.94 -5.60 -6.75
C TRP A 139 11.22 -6.93 -6.05
N SER A 140 12.49 -7.36 -5.97
CA SER A 140 12.86 -8.71 -5.53
C SER A 140 13.40 -8.79 -4.09
N ASP A 141 13.29 -7.72 -3.30
CA ASP A 141 13.69 -7.76 -1.89
C ASP A 141 12.59 -8.42 -1.01
N ASP A 142 13.02 -8.97 0.13
CA ASP A 142 12.12 -9.70 1.04
C ASP A 142 10.97 -8.80 1.56
N ASP A 143 11.22 -7.50 1.73
CA ASP A 143 10.20 -6.49 2.08
C ASP A 143 9.10 -6.38 1.01
N SER A 144 9.46 -6.38 -0.28
CA SER A 144 8.47 -6.38 -1.37
C SER A 144 7.69 -7.69 -1.43
N HIS A 145 8.30 -8.82 -1.06
CA HIS A 145 7.60 -10.10 -0.97
C HIS A 145 6.53 -10.09 0.13
N GLU A 146 6.87 -9.61 1.33
CA GLU A 146 5.93 -9.49 2.45
C GLU A 146 4.76 -8.57 2.06
N LYS A 147 5.05 -7.38 1.51
CA LYS A 147 4.02 -6.42 1.08
C LYS A 147 3.09 -6.97 0.01
N ARG A 148 3.62 -7.71 -0.97
CA ARG A 148 2.80 -8.34 -2.00
C ARG A 148 1.89 -9.41 -1.41
N THR A 149 2.44 -10.31 -0.59
CA THR A 149 1.67 -11.39 0.06
C THR A 149 0.54 -10.80 0.90
N LEU A 150 0.85 -9.75 1.68
CA LEU A 150 -0.12 -9.05 2.51
C LEU A 150 -1.20 -8.32 1.69
N GLY A 151 -0.82 -7.66 0.61
CA GLY A 151 -1.76 -6.99 -0.29
C GLY A 151 -2.69 -7.97 -1.02
N GLU A 152 -2.15 -9.10 -1.49
CA GLU A 152 -2.91 -10.18 -2.11
C GLU A 152 -3.90 -10.81 -1.13
N LEU A 153 -3.46 -11.13 0.10
CA LEU A 153 -4.35 -11.65 1.15
C LEU A 153 -5.46 -10.65 1.50
N TRP A 154 -5.12 -9.36 1.60
CA TRP A 154 -6.09 -8.30 1.86
C TRP A 154 -7.14 -8.21 0.73
N ALA A 155 -6.74 -8.35 -0.53
CA ALA A 155 -7.67 -8.40 -1.65
C ALA A 155 -8.54 -9.67 -1.62
N GLU A 156 -7.94 -10.84 -1.39
CA GLU A 156 -8.65 -12.13 -1.34
C GLU A 156 -9.70 -12.17 -0.24
N ARG A 157 -9.39 -11.66 0.96
CA ARG A 157 -10.29 -11.67 2.13
C ARG A 157 -11.36 -10.58 2.09
N SER A 158 -11.44 -9.80 1.01
CA SER A 158 -12.39 -8.69 0.86
C SER A 158 -13.72 -9.05 0.20
N ASP A 159 -13.93 -10.33 -0.17
CA ASP A 159 -15.12 -10.77 -0.91
C ASP A 159 -15.32 -9.99 -2.24
N GLY A 160 -14.20 -9.73 -2.93
CA GLY A 160 -14.15 -9.04 -4.22
C GLY A 160 -14.32 -7.52 -4.15
N GLN A 161 -14.37 -6.92 -2.95
CA GLN A 161 -14.50 -5.48 -2.76
C GLN A 161 -13.18 -4.71 -2.87
N CYS A 162 -12.06 -5.39 -2.67
CA CYS A 162 -10.73 -4.81 -2.67
C CYS A 162 -9.84 -5.47 -3.73
N LEU A 163 -9.05 -4.66 -4.41
CA LEU A 163 -8.11 -5.03 -5.46
C LEU A 163 -6.73 -4.50 -5.06
N PHE A 164 -5.70 -5.31 -5.27
CA PHE A 164 -4.31 -4.93 -4.97
C PHE A 164 -3.44 -5.12 -6.20
N VAL A 165 -2.66 -4.11 -6.55
CA VAL A 165 -1.72 -4.18 -7.68
C VAL A 165 -0.37 -3.63 -7.28
N MET A 166 0.68 -4.37 -7.62
CA MET A 166 2.07 -3.93 -7.47
C MET A 166 2.82 -4.13 -8.79
N PRO A 167 2.73 -3.17 -9.73
CA PRO A 167 3.30 -3.31 -11.07
C PRO A 167 4.83 -3.46 -11.01
N LYS A 168 5.38 -4.30 -11.88
CA LYS A 168 6.82 -4.45 -12.02
C LYS A 168 7.36 -3.42 -13.03
N GLY A 169 7.66 -2.22 -12.56
CA GLY A 169 8.19 -1.14 -13.39
C GLY A 169 7.12 -0.31 -14.12
N PRO A 170 7.45 0.34 -15.25
CA PRO A 170 6.59 1.33 -15.90
C PRO A 170 5.40 0.73 -16.68
N ASP A 171 5.22 -0.59 -16.64
CA ASP A 171 4.11 -1.24 -17.31
C ASP A 171 2.83 -1.09 -16.49
N HIS A 172 2.05 -0.07 -16.83
CA HIS A 172 0.78 0.24 -16.19
C HIS A 172 -0.37 -0.65 -16.70
N ASP A 173 -0.15 -1.54 -17.67
CA ASP A 173 -1.21 -2.42 -18.17
C ASP A 173 -1.68 -3.42 -17.11
N THR A 174 -0.83 -3.74 -16.12
CA THR A 174 -1.23 -4.53 -14.95
C THR A 174 -2.36 -3.84 -14.16
N ILE A 175 -2.25 -2.51 -13.98
CA ILE A 175 -3.30 -1.73 -13.29
C ILE A 175 -4.58 -1.77 -14.11
N ARG A 176 -4.48 -1.65 -15.44
CA ARG A 176 -5.64 -1.70 -16.34
C ARG A 176 -6.33 -3.07 -16.29
N ALA A 177 -5.56 -4.16 -16.26
CA ALA A 177 -6.08 -5.51 -16.22
C ALA A 177 -6.85 -5.78 -14.93
N GLU A 178 -6.40 -5.25 -13.80
CA GLU A 178 -7.06 -5.46 -12.51
C GLU A 178 -8.41 -4.74 -12.38
N VAL A 179 -8.54 -3.57 -13.01
CA VAL A 179 -9.79 -2.77 -12.94
C VAL A 179 -10.80 -3.11 -14.03
N GLY A 180 -10.42 -3.91 -15.03
CA GLY A 180 -11.24 -4.26 -16.20
C GLY A 180 -12.13 -5.47 -15.95
#